data_AF-A0A958FEJ0-F1
#
_entry.id   AF-A0A958FEJ0-F1
#
_cell.length_a   1.000
_cell.length_b   1.000
_cell.length_c   1.000
_cell.angle_alpha   90.00
_cell.angle_beta   90.00
_cell.angle_gamma   90.00
#
_symmetry.space_group_name_H-M   'P 1'
#
loop_
_entity.id
_entity.type
_entity.pdbx_description
1 polymer ?
#
loop_
_entity_poly.entity_id
_entity_poly.type
_entity_poly.pdbx_seq_one_letter_code
_entity_poly.pdbx_strand_id
1 'polypeptide(L)'
;EMDISTVSRVCKGKYVETDYGVFELKYFFNEGMETDEGDALSTLRIKDRLKEIIESENPRKPYSDDKLGKMLNDEGIPIARRTVAKYREQLDIPVARLRRSI
;
A
#
# COMPACT_ATOMS: atom_id res chain seq x y z
N GLU A 1 0.70 28.01 -15.18
CA GLU A 1 0.70 26.58 -14.81
C GLU A 1 2.14 26.16 -14.55
N MET A 2 2.42 25.47 -13.45
CA MET A 2 3.78 25.07 -13.08
C MET A 2 4.01 23.63 -13.56
N ASP A 3 5.06 23.42 -14.36
CA ASP A 3 5.33 22.11 -14.93
C ASP A 3 5.79 21.11 -13.86
N ILE A 4 5.36 19.85 -13.98
CA ILE A 4 5.74 18.76 -13.07
C ILE A 4 7.27 18.62 -12.95
N SER A 5 7.98 18.85 -14.06
CA SER A 5 9.45 18.84 -14.09
C SER A 5 10.07 19.96 -13.24
N THR A 6 9.36 21.07 -13.06
CA THR A 6 9.80 22.21 -12.23
C THR A 6 9.69 21.85 -10.76
N VAL A 7 8.55 21.29 -10.34
CA VAL A 7 8.34 20.81 -8.96
C VAL A 7 9.35 19.72 -8.61
N SER A 8 9.54 18.74 -9.50
CA SER A 8 10.51 17.65 -9.31
C SER A 8 11.95 18.15 -9.10
N ARG A 9 12.37 19.17 -9.85
CA ARG A 9 13.71 19.79 -9.69
C ARG A 9 13.85 20.55 -8.37
N VAL A 10 12.82 21.25 -7.94
CA VAL A 10 12.85 22.08 -6.72
C VAL A 10 12.81 21.20 -5.46
N CYS A 11 12.06 20.10 -5.48
CA CYS A 11 11.95 19.18 -4.35
C CYS A 11 13.20 18.30 -4.17
N LYS A 12 14.04 18.15 -5.20
CA LYS A 12 15.22 17.28 -5.16
C LYS A 12 16.27 17.81 -4.17
N GLY A 13 16.63 16.99 -3.18
CA GLY A 13 17.63 17.34 -2.17
C GLY A 13 17.15 18.38 -1.15
N LYS A 14 15.83 18.62 -1.07
CA LYS A 14 15.20 19.39 0.00
C LYS A 14 14.64 18.43 1.04
N TYR A 15 14.71 18.84 2.29
CA TYR A 15 14.22 18.07 3.43
C TYR A 15 13.28 18.95 4.23
N VAL A 16 12.23 18.35 4.78
CA VAL A 16 11.31 18.99 5.72
C VAL A 16 11.49 18.34 7.08
N GLU A 17 11.63 19.17 8.09
CA GLU A 17 11.57 18.75 9.48
C GLU A 17 10.11 18.84 9.94
N THR A 18 9.64 17.75 10.52
CA THR A 18 8.30 17.63 11.10
C THR A 18 8.46 17.17 12.55
N ASP A 19 7.39 17.26 13.34
CA ASP A 19 7.37 16.75 14.71
C ASP A 19 7.67 15.23 14.80
N TYR A 20 7.58 14.52 13.67
CA TYR A 20 7.85 13.09 13.53
C TYR A 20 9.22 12.77 12.92
N GLY A 21 10.05 13.78 12.65
CA GLY A 21 11.39 13.63 12.09
C GLY A 21 11.61 14.37 10.77
N VAL A 22 12.79 14.14 10.19
CA VAL A 22 13.25 14.79 8.95
C VAL A 22 13.01 13.87 7.76
N PHE A 23 12.26 14.35 6.76
CA PHE A 23 11.90 13.60 5.56
C PHE A 23 12.34 14.35 4.31
N GLU A 24 12.75 13.62 3.27
CA GLU A 24 13.03 14.23 1.96
C GLU A 24 11.72 14.72 1.34
N LEU A 25 11.69 15.94 0.81
CA LEU A 25 10.46 16.53 0.26
C LEU A 25 9.85 15.64 -0.84
N LYS A 26 10.69 15.00 -1.66
CA LYS A 26 10.30 14.05 -2.71
C LYS A 26 9.43 12.90 -2.18
N TYR A 27 9.59 12.50 -0.92
CA TYR A 27 8.75 11.48 -0.28
C TYR A 27 7.26 11.78 -0.42
N PHE A 28 6.89 13.07 -0.31
CA PHE A 28 5.52 13.56 -0.41
C PHE A 28 5.04 13.78 -1.84
N PHE A 29 5.96 13.77 -2.83
CA PHE A 29 5.68 14.03 -4.24
C PHE A 29 6.04 12.84 -5.15
N ASN A 30 5.90 11.61 -4.65
CA ASN A 30 6.00 10.45 -5.54
C ASN A 30 4.92 10.53 -6.62
N GLU A 31 5.25 10.07 -7.83
CA GLU A 31 4.31 9.86 -8.94
C GLU A 31 3.19 8.88 -8.54
N GLY A 32 2.25 9.34 -7.74
CA GLY A 32 0.87 8.90 -7.80
C GLY A 32 0.23 9.77 -8.85
N MET A 33 -0.09 9.19 -10.00
CA MET A 33 -0.92 9.82 -11.02
C MET A 33 -2.11 10.50 -10.34
N GLU A 34 -2.26 11.80 -10.54
CA GLU A 34 -3.54 12.45 -10.38
C GLU A 34 -4.46 11.92 -11.48
N THR A 35 -5.47 11.16 -11.07
CA THR A 35 -6.77 11.16 -11.74
C THR A 35 -7.81 11.46 -10.66
N ASP A 36 -8.85 12.20 -11.06
CA ASP A 36 -9.81 12.95 -10.24
C ASP A 36 -10.50 12.24 -9.05
N GLU A 37 -10.26 10.95 -8.78
CA GLU A 37 -10.95 10.20 -7.72
C GLU A 37 -10.13 9.05 -7.07
N GLY A 38 -8.81 9.24 -6.86
CA GLY A 38 -8.13 8.58 -5.73
C GLY A 38 -7.27 7.34 -6.01
N ASP A 39 -6.15 7.51 -6.71
CA ASP A 39 -5.16 6.42 -6.87
C ASP A 39 -3.80 6.64 -6.15
N ALA A 40 -3.51 7.84 -5.66
CA ALA A 40 -2.30 8.12 -4.88
C ALA A 40 -2.42 7.76 -3.38
N LEU A 41 -3.64 7.50 -2.91
CA LEU A 41 -3.90 6.95 -1.57
C LEU A 41 -3.62 5.44 -1.51
N SER A 42 -3.42 4.78 -2.66
CA SER A 42 -3.73 3.36 -2.86
C SER A 42 -2.69 2.39 -2.28
N THR A 43 -1.38 2.50 -2.53
CA THR A 43 -0.47 1.39 -2.15
C THR A 43 -0.26 1.23 -0.65
N LEU A 44 -0.05 2.33 0.10
CA LEU A 44 0.15 2.26 1.55
C LEU A 44 -1.15 1.87 2.25
N ARG A 45 -2.27 2.49 1.88
CA ARG A 45 -3.59 2.17 2.43
C ARG A 45 -4.05 0.75 2.08
N ILE A 46 -3.73 0.24 0.89
CA ILE A 46 -3.96 -1.17 0.52
C ILE A 46 -3.13 -2.09 1.40
N LYS A 47 -1.87 -1.75 1.69
CA LYS A 47 -1.02 -2.56 2.58
C LYS A 47 -1.54 -2.57 4.01
N ASP A 48 -1.93 -1.41 4.53
CA ASP A 48 -2.52 -1.28 5.87
C ASP A 48 -3.83 -2.07 5.94
N ARG A 49 -4.70 -1.92 4.93
CA ARG A 49 -5.97 -2.64 4.86
C ARG A 49 -5.78 -4.16 4.72
N LEU A 50 -4.83 -4.58 3.88
CA LEU A 50 -4.45 -5.98 3.75
C LEU A 50 -3.97 -6.54 5.10
N LYS A 51 -3.21 -5.76 5.87
CA LYS A 51 -2.75 -6.13 7.21
C LYS A 51 -3.92 -6.26 8.18
N GLU A 52 -4.86 -5.32 8.22
CA GLU A 52 -6.06 -5.40 9.06
C GLU A 52 -6.94 -6.62 8.75
N ILE A 53 -7.13 -6.95 7.46
CA ILE A 53 -7.89 -8.13 7.04
C ILE A 53 -7.20 -9.42 7.51
N ILE A 54 -5.87 -9.44 7.49
CA ILE A 54 -5.08 -10.59 7.94
C ILE A 54 -5.07 -10.67 9.47
N GLU A 55 -4.97 -9.56 10.20
CA GLU A 55 -5.03 -9.55 11.67
C GLU A 55 -6.40 -9.96 12.21
N SER A 56 -7.48 -9.62 11.49
CA SER A 56 -8.85 -10.05 11.81
C SER A 56 -9.19 -11.47 11.32
N GLU A 57 -8.27 -12.15 10.64
CA GLU A 57 -8.52 -13.48 10.11
C GLU A 57 -8.56 -14.55 11.20
N ASN A 58 -9.28 -15.65 10.94
CA ASN A 58 -9.29 -16.78 11.86
C ASN A 58 -8.00 -17.61 11.68
N PRO A 59 -7.15 -17.79 12.73
CA PRO A 59 -5.89 -18.53 12.63
C PRO A 59 -6.06 -20.00 12.20
N ARG A 60 -7.24 -20.59 12.42
CA ARG A 60 -7.55 -21.97 11.97
C ARG A 60 -7.84 -22.05 10.47
N LYS A 61 -8.30 -20.96 9.86
CA LYS A 61 -8.64 -20.87 8.43
C LYS A 61 -8.12 -19.55 7.83
N PRO A 62 -6.80 -19.42 7.67
CA PRO A 62 -6.20 -18.23 7.06
C PRO A 62 -6.68 -18.03 5.61
N TYR A 63 -6.80 -16.78 5.19
CA TYR A 63 -7.28 -16.41 3.87
C TYR A 63 -6.19 -16.59 2.81
N SER A 64 -6.57 -17.19 1.68
CA SER A 64 -5.71 -17.29 0.50
C SER A 64 -5.56 -15.93 -0.18
N ASP A 65 -4.49 -15.75 -0.96
CA ASP A 65 -4.26 -14.51 -1.71
C ASP A 65 -5.42 -14.17 -2.66
N ASP A 66 -6.13 -15.19 -3.16
CA ASP A 66 -7.32 -15.04 -3.99
C ASP A 66 -8.51 -14.45 -3.20
N LYS A 67 -8.69 -14.94 -1.96
CA LYS A 67 -9.76 -14.45 -1.08
C LYS A 67 -9.47 -13.04 -0.57
N LEU A 68 -8.22 -12.76 -0.23
CA LEU A 68 -7.76 -11.40 0.13
C LEU A 68 -7.99 -10.42 -1.03
N GLY A 69 -7.67 -10.83 -2.26
CA GLY A 69 -7.96 -10.04 -3.46
C GLY A 69 -9.45 -9.77 -3.63
N LYS A 70 -10.32 -10.78 -3.45
CA LYS A 70 -11.78 -10.60 -3.52
C LYS A 70 -12.31 -9.63 -2.47
N MET A 71 -11.88 -9.76 -1.21
CA MET A 71 -12.31 -8.87 -0.14
C MET A 71 -11.91 -7.41 -0.42
N LEU A 72 -10.71 -7.18 -0.95
CA LEU A 72 -10.29 -5.84 -1.38
C LEU A 72 -11.09 -5.34 -2.59
N ASN A 73 -11.41 -6.19 -3.57
CA ASN A 73 -12.28 -5.81 -4.68
C ASN A 73 -13.70 -5.45 -4.21
N ASP A 74 -14.25 -6.18 -3.24
CA ASP A 74 -15.57 -5.91 -2.65
C ASP A 74 -15.59 -4.55 -1.91
N GLU A 75 -14.44 -4.11 -1.37
CA GLU A 75 -14.25 -2.79 -0.75
C GLU A 75 -14.03 -1.66 -1.77
N GLY A 76 -14.11 -1.95 -3.08
CA GLY A 76 -13.91 -0.97 -4.15
C GLY A 76 -12.44 -0.79 -4.53
N ILE A 77 -11.54 -1.67 -4.09
CA ILE A 77 -10.11 -1.64 -4.41
C ILE A 77 -9.82 -2.73 -5.46
N PRO A 78 -9.75 -2.39 -6.76
CA PRO A 78 -9.47 -3.36 -7.81
C PRO A 78 -8.02 -3.83 -7.72
N ILE A 79 -7.82 -5.03 -7.15
CA ILE A 79 -6.47 -5.61 -7.00
C ILE A 79 -6.38 -7.03 -7.57
N ALA A 80 -5.30 -7.28 -8.31
CA ALA A 80 -4.99 -8.59 -8.83
C ALA A 80 -4.28 -9.47 -7.78
N ARG A 81 -4.51 -10.78 -7.83
CA ARG A 81 -3.88 -11.76 -6.93
C ARG A 81 -2.34 -11.63 -6.86
N ARG A 82 -1.68 -11.34 -8.00
CA ARG A 82 -0.22 -11.17 -8.05
C ARG A 82 0.26 -9.94 -7.26
N THR A 83 -0.53 -8.87 -7.28
CA THR A 83 -0.27 -7.64 -6.52
C THR A 83 -0.45 -7.87 -5.03
N VAL A 84 -1.49 -8.62 -4.64
CA VAL A 84 -1.69 -9.06 -3.23
C VAL A 84 -0.48 -9.88 -2.75
N ALA A 85 -0.02 -10.85 -3.54
CA ALA A 85 1.15 -11.65 -3.17
C ALA A 85 2.42 -10.81 -2.99
N LYS A 86 2.67 -9.87 -3.91
CA LYS A 86 3.79 -8.91 -3.82
C LYS A 86 3.72 -8.06 -2.56
N TYR A 87 2.54 -7.52 -2.24
CA TYR A 87 2.38 -6.68 -1.04
C TYR A 87 2.47 -7.51 0.25
N ARG A 88 1.96 -8.74 0.25
CA ARG A 88 2.11 -9.68 1.37
C ARG A 88 3.59 -9.98 1.65
N GLU A 89 4.39 -10.23 0.62
CA GLU A 89 5.84 -10.45 0.75
C GLU A 89 6.56 -9.21 1.28
N GLN A 90 6.17 -8.01 0.83
CA GLN A 90 6.71 -6.76 1.35
C GLN A 90 6.36 -6.48 2.81
N LEU A 91 5.32 -7.13 3.34
CA LEU A 91 4.89 -7.03 4.73
C LEU A 91 5.44 -8.19 5.60
N ASP A 92 6.31 -9.05 5.03
CA ASP A 92 6.84 -10.24 5.69
C ASP A 92 5.77 -11.22 6.21
N ILE A 93 4.57 -11.19 5.65
CA ILE A 93 3.47 -12.05 6.09
C ILE A 93 3.59 -13.41 5.36
N PRO A 94 3.64 -14.55 6.07
CA PRO A 94 3.78 -15.86 5.43
C PRO A 94 2.54 -16.25 4.60
N VAL A 95 2.68 -17.24 3.73
CA VAL A 95 1.53 -17.76 2.95
C VAL A 95 0.48 -18.35 3.87
N ALA A 96 -0.79 -18.36 3.44
CA ALA A 96 -1.91 -18.89 4.22
C ALA A 96 -1.64 -20.29 4.81
N ARG A 97 -0.93 -21.15 4.07
CA ARG A 97 -0.56 -22.50 4.55
C ARG A 97 0.30 -22.49 5.82
N LEU A 98 1.19 -21.51 5.95
CA LEU A 98 2.10 -21.33 7.09
C LEU A 98 1.47 -20.53 8.24
N ARG A 99 0.40 -19.78 7.98
CA ARG A 99 -0.38 -19.03 8.99
C ARG A 99 -1.37 -19.87 9.78
N ARG A 100 -1.57 -21.14 9.41
CA ARG A 100 -2.49 -22.03 10.12
C ARG A 100 -1.85 -22.46 11.45
N SER A 101 -2.31 -21.90 12.56
CA SER A 101 -2.02 -22.45 13.89
C SER A 101 -2.99 -23.61 14.18
N ILE A 102 -2.46 -24.73 14.66
CA ILE A 102 -3.23 -25.92 15.11
C ILE A 102 -4.05 -25.56 16.35
#